data_AF-A0A5S4FCJ9-F1
#
_entry.id   AF-A0A5S4FCJ9-F1
#
_cell.length_a   1.000
_cell.length_b   1.000
_cell.length_c   1.000
_cell.angle_alpha   90.00
_cell.angle_beta   90.00
_cell.angle_gamma   90.00
#
_symmetry.space_group_name_H-M   'P 1'
#
loop_
_entity.id
_entity.type
_entity.pdbx_description
1 polymer ?
#
loop_
_entity_poly.entity_id
_entity_poly.type
_entity_poly.pdbx_seq_one_letter_code
_entity_poly.pdbx_strand_id
1 'polypeptide(L)'
;MALIAACACAAIMWIEGPSWARWVLGGVAVVLAACLALAALIGPAARYLAGERAPLTDVERTEMTAAERVEAVNSARHTLVQAVTGLVVIGGVVFTALGLWYTAQTLNTTQQGQITDRYTKAVEQLGSTKSDVRLGGIYALQRLAFDSTHDRDSIRNVLSAFVRNHDGCTLQPGEKTPPKRCSNGNGPPSAPLVR
;
A
#
# COMPACT_ATOMS: atom_id res chain seq x y z
N MET A 1 27.08 22.14 7.07
CA MET A 1 26.15 21.10 7.58
C MET A 1 24.68 21.48 7.39
N ALA A 2 24.21 22.68 7.80
CA ALA A 2 22.81 23.09 7.65
C ALA A 2 22.32 23.27 6.19
N LEU A 3 23.21 23.70 5.29
CA LEU A 3 22.85 24.03 3.90
C LEU A 3 22.59 22.79 3.02
N ILE A 4 23.28 21.68 3.29
CA ILE A 4 23.12 20.41 2.54
C ILE A 4 21.84 19.69 2.96
N ALA A 5 21.51 19.73 4.27
CA ALA A 5 20.26 19.18 4.79
C ALA A 5 19.02 19.95 4.29
N ALA A 6 19.13 21.27 4.14
CA ALA A 6 18.06 22.12 3.62
C ALA A 6 17.76 21.84 2.13
N CYS A 7 18.78 21.64 1.29
CA CYS A 7 18.59 21.31 -0.14
C CYS A 7 17.95 19.92 -0.34
N ALA A 8 18.29 18.93 0.50
CA ALA A 8 17.65 17.61 0.44
C ALA A 8 16.17 17.66 0.86
N CYS A 9 15.82 18.43 1.90
CA CYS A 9 14.43 18.62 2.32
C CYS A 9 13.58 19.37 1.29
N ALA A 10 14.15 20.35 0.58
CA ALA A 10 13.43 21.13 -0.43
C ALA A 10 13.05 20.29 -1.67
N ALA A 11 13.90 19.34 -2.09
CA ALA A 11 13.61 18.45 -3.22
C ALA A 11 12.49 17.44 -2.91
N ILE A 12 12.34 17.02 -1.65
CA ILE A 12 11.33 16.04 -1.21
C ILE A 12 9.91 16.65 -1.17
N MET A 13 9.79 17.98 -0.99
CA MET A 13 8.49 18.65 -0.88
C MET A 13 7.85 19.00 -2.23
N TRP A 14 8.61 19.00 -3.33
CA TRP A 14 8.15 19.51 -4.64
C TRP A 14 7.80 18.44 -5.68
N ILE A 15 7.72 17.16 -5.29
CA ILE A 15 7.35 16.06 -6.20
C ILE A 15 5.86 15.70 -6.02
N GLU A 16 5.05 16.11 -6.98
CA GLU A 16 3.69 15.62 -7.22
C GLU A 16 3.74 14.21 -7.81
N GLY A 17 4.04 13.23 -6.96
CA GLY A 17 4.13 11.82 -7.33
C GLY A 17 3.34 10.92 -6.39
N PRO A 18 3.21 9.62 -6.71
CA PRO A 18 2.56 8.64 -5.85
C PRO A 18 3.12 8.71 -4.42
N SER A 19 2.25 8.59 -3.42
CA SER A 19 2.61 8.73 -2.00
C SER A 19 3.76 7.82 -1.57
N TRP A 20 3.88 6.62 -2.15
CA TRP A 20 4.99 5.69 -1.90
C TRP A 20 6.35 6.23 -2.35
N ALA A 21 6.40 7.00 -3.44
CA ALA A 21 7.64 7.55 -3.98
C ALA A 21 8.27 8.59 -3.04
N ARG A 22 7.43 9.36 -2.34
CA ARG A 22 7.88 10.39 -1.39
C ARG A 22 8.62 9.77 -0.19
N TRP A 23 8.12 8.64 0.32
CA TRP A 23 8.76 7.92 1.43
C TRP A 23 10.06 7.24 1.01
N VAL A 24 10.12 6.66 -0.19
CA VAL A 24 11.35 6.05 -0.72
C VAL A 24 12.43 7.11 -0.94
N LEU A 25 12.08 8.23 -1.57
CA LEU A 25 13.02 9.33 -1.81
C LEU A 25 13.49 9.97 -0.49
N GLY A 26 12.58 10.10 0.48
CA GLY A 26 12.92 10.56 1.83
C GLY A 26 13.93 9.63 2.52
N GLY A 27 13.71 8.32 2.47
CA GLY A 27 14.64 7.33 3.02
C GLY A 27 16.01 7.38 2.35
N VAL A 28 16.05 7.43 1.02
CA VAL A 28 17.29 7.51 0.24
C VAL A 28 18.06 8.81 0.55
N ALA A 29 17.37 9.94 0.65
CA ALA A 29 18.00 11.23 0.97
C ALA A 29 18.61 11.25 2.37
N VAL A 30 17.97 10.65 3.37
CA VAL A 30 18.50 10.53 4.74
C VAL A 30 19.76 9.67 4.76
N VAL A 31 19.76 8.54 4.04
CA VAL A 31 20.94 7.66 3.94
C VAL A 31 22.10 8.39 3.25
N LEU A 32 21.84 9.07 2.14
CA LEU A 32 22.86 9.86 1.43
C LEU A 32 23.41 10.99 2.30
N ALA A 33 22.56 11.69 3.04
CA ALA A 33 22.97 12.74 3.98
C ALA A 33 23.81 12.18 5.14
N ALA A 34 23.44 11.01 5.68
CA ALA A 34 24.20 10.33 6.72
C ALA A 34 25.58 9.89 6.21
N CYS A 35 25.66 9.30 5.01
CA CYS A 35 26.93 8.93 4.37
C CYS A 35 27.83 10.14 4.12
N LEU A 36 27.29 11.24 3.62
CA LEU A 36 28.03 12.49 3.41
C LEU A 36 28.51 13.11 4.72
N ALA A 37 27.68 13.09 5.77
CA ALA A 37 28.05 13.60 7.09
C ALA A 37 29.18 12.76 7.72
N LEU A 38 29.11 11.44 7.62
CA LEU A 38 30.16 10.53 8.05
C LEU A 38 31.46 10.77 7.28
N ALA A 39 31.40 10.85 5.94
CA ALA A 39 32.57 11.17 5.12
C ALA A 39 33.21 12.52 5.47
N ALA A 40 32.39 13.54 5.75
CA ALA A 40 32.85 14.86 6.17
C ALA A 40 33.45 14.86 7.59
N LEU A 41 33.04 13.94 8.47
CA LEU A 41 33.58 13.79 9.82
C LEU A 41 34.94 13.05 9.82
N ILE A 42 35.16 12.16 8.86
CA ILE A 42 36.41 11.38 8.71
C ILE A 42 37.62 12.30 8.50
N GLY A 43 37.49 13.35 7.68
CA GLY A 43 38.57 14.31 7.42
C GLY A 43 39.12 14.97 8.69
N PRO A 44 38.31 15.70 9.48
CA PRO A 44 38.76 16.35 10.71
C PRO A 44 39.09 15.37 11.83
N ALA A 45 38.41 14.23 11.95
CA ALA A 45 38.76 13.21 12.95
C ALA A 45 40.15 12.60 12.67
N ALA A 46 40.49 12.35 11.39
CA ALA A 46 41.81 11.90 11.00
C ALA A 46 42.90 12.94 11.34
N ARG A 47 42.61 14.24 11.12
CA ARG A 47 43.53 15.34 11.49
C ARG A 47 43.70 15.48 13.01
N TYR A 48 42.63 15.26 13.77
CA TYR A 48 42.65 15.34 15.24
C TYR A 48 43.46 14.19 15.85
N LEU A 49 43.29 12.96 15.33
CA LEU A 49 44.04 11.78 15.76
C LEU A 49 45.51 11.80 15.29
N ALA A 50 45.82 12.47 14.18
CA ALA A 50 47.19 12.61 13.66
C ALA A 50 48.09 13.58 14.46
N GLY A 51 47.59 14.16 15.55
CA GLY A 51 48.40 14.88 16.54
C GLY A 51 49.08 16.16 16.01
N GLU A 52 48.44 16.84 15.05
CA GLU A 52 49.01 17.98 14.30
C GLU A 52 49.04 19.30 15.11
N ARG A 53 49.38 19.24 16.40
CA ARG A 53 49.53 20.40 17.30
C ARG A 53 50.87 20.50 18.02
N ALA A 54 51.81 19.59 17.80
CA ALA A 54 53.19 19.76 18.26
C ALA A 54 54.07 20.16 17.07
N PRO A 55 54.81 21.30 17.10
CA PRO A 55 55.82 21.57 16.09
C PRO A 55 56.93 20.53 16.23
N LEU A 56 57.00 19.57 15.30
CA LEU A 56 58.05 18.56 15.30
C LEU A 56 59.39 19.21 14.97
N THR A 57 60.38 18.97 15.83
CA THR A 57 61.78 19.33 15.58
C THR A 57 62.38 18.39 14.53
N ASP A 58 63.35 18.87 13.75
CA ASP A 58 63.82 18.21 12.52
C ASP A 58 64.48 16.83 12.72
N VAL A 59 64.72 16.42 13.97
CA VAL A 59 65.36 15.15 14.34
C VAL A 59 64.37 13.97 14.37
N GLU A 60 63.07 14.23 14.57
CA GLU A 60 62.03 13.18 14.64
C GLU A 60 61.42 12.85 13.24
N ARG A 61 61.69 13.72 12.26
CA ARG A 61 61.24 13.60 10.87
C ARG A 61 61.91 12.46 10.10
N THR A 62 63.00 11.90 10.65
CA THR A 62 63.81 10.85 10.00
C THR A 62 63.53 9.44 10.50
N GLU A 63 62.87 9.26 11.66
CA GLU A 63 62.58 7.92 12.22
C GLU A 63 61.09 7.55 12.34
N MET A 64 60.13 8.48 12.26
CA MET A 64 58.70 8.12 12.27
C MET A 64 58.14 7.85 10.85
N THR A 65 58.48 6.68 10.33
CA THR A 65 57.56 5.72 9.68
C THR A 65 56.22 6.28 9.17
N ALA A 66 56.22 6.75 7.92
CA ALA A 66 55.00 7.03 7.15
C ALA A 66 54.01 5.84 7.13
N ALA A 67 54.50 4.61 7.33
CA ALA A 67 53.71 3.39 7.44
C ALA A 67 52.82 3.34 8.70
N GLU A 68 53.32 3.73 9.89
CA GLU A 68 52.55 3.65 11.15
C GLU A 68 51.40 4.66 11.19
N ARG A 69 51.58 5.86 10.60
CA ARG A 69 50.50 6.84 10.42
C ARG A 69 49.42 6.34 9.47
N VAL A 70 49.80 5.63 8.40
CA VAL A 70 48.86 5.05 7.44
C VAL A 70 48.07 3.90 8.09
N GLU A 71 48.71 3.09 8.93
CA GLU A 71 48.09 1.94 9.59
C GLU A 71 47.08 2.35 10.69
N ALA A 72 47.43 3.34 11.51
CA ALA A 72 46.50 3.88 12.52
C ALA A 72 45.25 4.49 11.87
N VAL A 73 45.40 5.18 10.73
CA VAL A 73 44.29 5.73 9.95
C VAL A 73 43.46 4.61 9.31
N ASN A 74 44.11 3.55 8.81
CA ASN A 74 43.41 2.44 8.16
C ASN A 74 42.57 1.62 9.15
N SER A 75 43.09 1.34 10.35
CA SER A 75 42.34 0.64 11.40
C SER A 75 41.11 1.45 11.85
N ALA A 76 41.25 2.77 12.00
CA ALA A 76 40.11 3.63 12.34
C ALA A 76 39.05 3.67 11.22
N ARG A 77 39.47 3.65 9.95
CA ARG A 77 38.56 3.60 8.79
C ARG A 77 37.75 2.30 8.77
N HIS A 78 38.38 1.15 9.04
CA HIS A 78 37.69 -0.14 9.02
C HIS A 78 36.58 -0.23 10.08
N THR A 79 36.86 0.18 11.32
CA THR A 79 35.85 0.18 12.40
C THR A 79 34.68 1.10 12.09
N LEU A 80 34.95 2.27 11.49
CA LEU A 80 33.90 3.22 11.10
C LEU A 80 33.06 2.70 9.93
N VAL A 81 33.70 2.15 8.89
CA VAL A 81 32.97 1.54 7.76
C VAL A 81 32.06 0.42 8.25
N GLN A 82 32.53 -0.43 9.16
CA GLN A 82 31.73 -1.52 9.73
C GLN A 82 30.52 -1.01 10.52
N ALA A 83 30.69 0.06 11.32
CA ALA A 83 29.58 0.69 12.04
C ALA A 83 28.51 1.25 11.09
N VAL A 84 28.94 1.88 9.98
CA VAL A 84 28.03 2.40 8.96
C VAL A 84 27.30 1.28 8.24
N THR A 85 28.00 0.21 7.85
CA THR A 85 27.37 -0.97 7.23
C THR A 85 26.31 -1.57 8.14
N GLY A 86 26.58 -1.68 9.45
CA GLY A 86 25.61 -2.15 10.44
C GLY A 86 24.35 -1.30 10.47
N LEU A 87 24.48 0.03 10.49
CA LEU A 87 23.34 0.94 10.50
C LEU A 87 22.50 0.85 9.22
N VAL A 88 23.14 0.71 8.06
CA VAL A 88 22.43 0.54 6.77
C VAL A 88 21.63 -0.76 6.75
N VAL A 89 22.20 -1.87 7.24
CA VAL A 89 21.49 -3.16 7.32
C VAL A 89 20.30 -3.07 8.27
N ILE A 90 20.48 -2.49 9.46
CA ILE A 90 19.39 -2.30 10.43
C ILE A 90 18.29 -1.42 9.83
N GLY A 91 18.66 -0.31 9.18
CA GLY A 91 17.73 0.59 8.50
C GLY A 91 16.94 -0.11 7.40
N GLY A 92 17.59 -0.94 6.59
CA GLY A 92 16.95 -1.76 5.57
C GLY A 92 15.94 -2.74 6.15
N VAL A 93 16.31 -3.46 7.21
CA VAL A 93 15.42 -4.42 7.89
C VAL A 93 14.20 -3.73 8.48
N VAL A 94 14.38 -2.60 9.17
CA VAL A 94 13.27 -1.81 9.74
C VAL A 94 12.35 -1.28 8.65
N PHE A 95 12.90 -0.75 7.55
CA PHE A 95 12.12 -0.28 6.41
C PHE A 95 11.30 -1.41 5.78
N THR A 96 11.89 -2.59 5.55
CA THR A 96 11.19 -3.76 5.04
C THR A 96 10.09 -4.23 6.00
N ALA A 97 10.36 -4.28 7.30
CA ALA A 97 9.37 -4.67 8.31
C ALA A 97 8.17 -3.71 8.36
N LEU A 98 8.42 -2.40 8.31
CA LEU A 98 7.36 -1.39 8.24
C LEU A 98 6.55 -1.49 6.93
N GLY A 99 7.22 -1.71 5.80
CA GLY A 99 6.57 -1.91 4.51
C GLY A 99 5.67 -3.16 4.48
N LEU A 100 6.14 -4.26 5.07
CA LEU A 100 5.36 -5.49 5.24
C LEU A 100 4.15 -5.27 6.16
N TRP A 101 4.32 -4.59 7.29
CA TRP A 101 3.23 -4.31 8.22
C TRP A 101 2.15 -3.44 7.56
N TYR A 102 2.55 -2.40 6.83
CA TYR A 102 1.64 -1.55 6.07
C TYR A 102 0.91 -2.30 4.95
N THR A 103 1.61 -3.20 4.26
CA THR A 103 1.03 -4.05 3.21
C THR A 103 0.04 -5.05 3.79
N ALA A 104 0.36 -5.66 4.94
CA ALA A 104 -0.53 -6.58 5.64
C ALA A 104 -1.84 -5.89 6.07
N GLN A 105 -1.77 -4.63 6.52
CA GLN A 105 -2.96 -3.86 6.88
C GLN A 105 -3.85 -3.56 5.66
N THR A 106 -3.25 -3.38 4.49
CA THR A 106 -3.97 -3.07 3.24
C THR A 106 -4.79 -4.25 2.72
N LEU A 107 -4.37 -5.50 3.03
CA LEU A 107 -5.08 -6.71 2.57
C LEU A 107 -6.51 -6.81 3.10
N ASN A 108 -6.80 -6.29 4.31
CA ASN A 108 -8.16 -6.25 4.84
C ASN A 108 -9.08 -5.33 4.03
N THR A 109 -8.57 -4.17 3.61
CA THR A 109 -9.36 -3.20 2.81
C THR A 109 -9.59 -3.70 1.39
N THR A 110 -8.64 -4.44 0.80
CA THR A 110 -8.82 -5.04 -0.54
C THR A 110 -9.88 -6.16 -0.55
N GLN A 111 -10.01 -6.94 0.53
CA GLN A 111 -11.02 -8.01 0.59
C GLN A 111 -12.45 -7.46 0.60
N GLN A 112 -12.71 -6.40 1.37
CA GLN A 112 -14.04 -5.77 1.42
C GLN A 112 -14.40 -5.02 0.13
N GLY A 113 -13.40 -4.44 -0.56
CA GLY A 113 -13.59 -3.83 -1.87
C GLY A 113 -14.07 -4.83 -2.92
N GLN A 114 -13.46 -6.03 -2.97
CA GLN A 114 -13.83 -7.05 -3.96
C GLN A 114 -15.26 -7.59 -3.80
N ILE A 115 -15.77 -7.70 -2.58
CA ILE A 115 -17.16 -8.11 -2.31
C ILE A 115 -18.12 -7.02 -2.78
N THR A 116 -17.85 -5.76 -2.42
CA THR A 116 -18.67 -4.60 -2.81
C THR A 116 -18.70 -4.41 -4.32
N ASP A 117 -17.56 -4.59 -5.00
CA ASP A 117 -17.48 -4.48 -6.46
C ASP A 117 -18.27 -5.60 -7.15
N ARG A 118 -18.15 -6.86 -6.68
CA ARG A 118 -18.94 -7.98 -7.20
C ARG A 118 -20.43 -7.78 -6.98
N TYR A 119 -20.82 -7.28 -5.80
CA TYR A 119 -22.20 -6.95 -5.48
C TYR A 119 -22.75 -5.88 -6.45
N THR A 120 -22.02 -4.77 -6.59
CA THR A 120 -22.43 -3.65 -7.46
C THR A 120 -22.56 -4.11 -8.91
N LYS A 121 -21.62 -4.93 -9.39
CA LYS A 121 -21.69 -5.48 -10.75
C LYS A 121 -22.89 -6.42 -10.94
N ALA A 122 -23.19 -7.26 -9.95
CA ALA A 122 -24.32 -8.16 -10.02
C ALA A 122 -25.67 -7.41 -10.02
N VAL A 123 -25.79 -6.35 -9.23
CA VAL A 123 -26.97 -5.46 -9.23
C VAL A 123 -27.12 -4.71 -10.56
N GLU A 124 -26.02 -4.23 -11.14
CA GLU A 124 -26.03 -3.59 -12.47
C GLU A 124 -26.53 -4.58 -13.54
N GLN A 125 -26.05 -5.83 -13.50
CA GLN A 125 -26.50 -6.90 -14.40
C GLN A 125 -27.98 -7.24 -14.18
N LEU A 126 -28.46 -7.26 -12.94
CA LEU A 126 -29.86 -7.51 -12.59
C LEU A 126 -30.81 -6.45 -13.19
N GLY A 127 -30.36 -5.20 -13.30
CA GLY A 127 -31.10 -4.12 -13.95
C GLY A 127 -31.08 -4.16 -15.49
N SER A 128 -30.32 -5.07 -16.10
CA SER A 128 -30.16 -5.11 -17.56
C SER A 128 -31.47 -5.47 -18.28
N THR A 129 -31.73 -4.82 -19.42
CA THR A 129 -32.86 -5.16 -20.30
C THR A 129 -32.70 -6.52 -20.98
N LYS A 130 -31.46 -7.03 -21.10
CA LYS A 130 -31.15 -8.33 -21.70
C LYS A 130 -31.39 -9.46 -20.69
N SER A 131 -32.20 -10.46 -21.07
CA SER A 131 -32.55 -11.62 -20.22
C SER A 131 -31.31 -12.37 -19.72
N ASP A 132 -30.34 -12.61 -20.60
CA ASP A 132 -29.17 -13.43 -20.28
C ASP A 132 -28.23 -12.74 -19.27
N VAL A 133 -28.08 -11.42 -19.40
CA VAL A 133 -27.28 -10.60 -18.47
C VAL A 133 -27.96 -10.54 -17.10
N ARG A 134 -29.28 -10.36 -17.09
CA ARG A 134 -30.09 -10.36 -15.87
C ARG A 134 -30.02 -11.69 -15.14
N LEU A 135 -30.08 -12.81 -15.86
CA LEU A 135 -29.92 -14.13 -15.28
C LEU A 135 -28.52 -14.32 -14.67
N GLY A 136 -27.47 -13.82 -15.35
CA GLY A 136 -26.12 -13.76 -14.82
C GLY A 136 -26.03 -12.98 -13.50
N GLY A 137 -26.69 -11.83 -13.41
CA GLY A 137 -26.78 -11.03 -12.19
C GLY A 137 -27.47 -11.77 -11.03
N ILE A 138 -28.56 -12.49 -11.30
CA ILE A 138 -29.26 -13.30 -10.28
C ILE A 138 -28.34 -14.39 -9.72
N TYR A 139 -27.64 -15.14 -10.59
CA TYR A 139 -26.71 -16.19 -10.15
C TYR A 139 -25.49 -15.64 -9.42
N ALA A 140 -24.97 -14.48 -9.85
CA ALA A 140 -23.88 -13.80 -9.15
C ALA A 140 -24.29 -13.37 -7.73
N LEU A 141 -25.49 -12.79 -7.57
CA LEU A 141 -26.05 -12.45 -6.26
C LEU A 141 -26.26 -13.70 -5.40
N GLN A 142 -26.80 -14.78 -5.97
CA GLN A 142 -26.96 -16.05 -5.26
C GLN A 142 -25.62 -16.58 -4.73
N ARG A 143 -24.57 -16.60 -5.57
CA ARG A 143 -23.22 -17.00 -5.16
C ARG A 143 -22.71 -16.15 -4.01
N LEU A 144 -22.87 -14.83 -4.11
CA LEU A 144 -22.42 -13.89 -3.09
C LEU A 144 -23.13 -14.08 -1.74
N ALA A 145 -24.42 -14.44 -1.75
CA ALA A 145 -25.18 -14.77 -0.56
C ALA A 145 -24.73 -16.08 0.11
N PHE A 146 -24.14 -17.01 -0.64
CA PHE A 146 -23.47 -18.19 -0.07
C PHE A 146 -22.11 -17.85 0.51
N ASP A 147 -21.33 -17.02 -0.18
CA ASP A 147 -19.95 -16.67 0.20
C ASP A 147 -19.90 -15.73 1.43
N SER A 148 -20.89 -14.84 1.61
CA SER A 148 -20.97 -13.90 2.75
C SER A 148 -22.26 -14.11 3.55
N THR A 149 -22.12 -14.58 4.80
CA THR A 149 -23.26 -14.68 5.73
C THR A 149 -23.80 -13.32 6.16
N HIS A 150 -22.95 -12.30 6.20
CA HIS A 150 -23.31 -10.93 6.56
C HIS A 150 -24.24 -10.29 5.51
N ASP A 151 -23.95 -10.49 4.22
CA ASP A 151 -24.67 -9.80 3.14
C ASP A 151 -25.89 -10.58 2.61
N ARG A 152 -26.05 -11.83 3.06
CA ARG A 152 -27.11 -12.76 2.62
C ARG A 152 -28.51 -12.16 2.72
N ASP A 153 -28.83 -11.49 3.82
CA ASP A 153 -30.16 -10.92 4.04
C ASP A 153 -30.43 -9.73 3.12
N SER A 154 -29.43 -8.87 2.90
CA SER A 154 -29.53 -7.76 1.96
C SER A 154 -29.77 -8.26 0.54
N ILE A 155 -29.00 -9.26 0.10
CA ILE A 155 -29.14 -9.86 -1.23
C ILE A 155 -30.53 -10.49 -1.43
N ARG A 156 -31.02 -11.25 -0.43
CA ARG A 156 -32.37 -11.82 -0.46
C ARG A 156 -33.44 -10.72 -0.60
N ASN A 157 -33.29 -9.63 0.12
CA ASN A 157 -34.23 -8.51 0.05
C ASN A 157 -34.22 -7.88 -1.34
N VAL A 158 -33.05 -7.67 -1.96
CA VAL A 158 -32.92 -7.16 -3.33
C VAL A 158 -33.58 -8.08 -4.35
N LEU A 159 -33.29 -9.38 -4.30
CA LEU A 159 -33.91 -10.37 -5.19
C LEU A 159 -35.44 -10.41 -5.02
N SER A 160 -35.93 -10.38 -3.77
CA SER A 160 -37.37 -10.35 -3.50
C SER A 160 -38.04 -9.06 -3.98
N ALA A 161 -37.36 -7.92 -3.87
CA ALA A 161 -37.86 -6.64 -4.37
C ALA A 161 -37.87 -6.62 -5.90
N PHE A 162 -36.84 -7.20 -6.52
CA PHE A 162 -36.76 -7.36 -7.96
C PHE A 162 -37.92 -8.21 -8.50
N VAL A 163 -38.16 -9.39 -7.92
CA VAL A 163 -39.29 -10.24 -8.32
C VAL A 163 -40.61 -9.50 -8.16
N ARG A 164 -40.82 -8.86 -6.99
CA ARG A 164 -42.02 -8.05 -6.73
C ARG A 164 -42.25 -6.95 -7.75
N ASN A 165 -41.20 -6.26 -8.20
CA ASN A 165 -41.35 -5.19 -9.19
C ASN A 165 -41.53 -5.70 -10.62
N HIS A 166 -41.25 -6.98 -10.88
CA HIS A 166 -41.28 -7.58 -12.22
C HIS A 166 -42.35 -8.67 -12.41
N ASP A 167 -43.00 -9.13 -11.35
CA ASP A 167 -44.02 -10.18 -11.41
C ASP A 167 -45.37 -9.68 -11.96
N GLY A 168 -45.53 -8.36 -12.13
CA GLY A 168 -46.73 -7.73 -12.72
C GLY A 168 -48.03 -8.00 -11.94
N CYS A 169 -47.90 -8.65 -10.77
CA CYS A 169 -48.99 -9.18 -9.96
C CYS A 169 -48.91 -8.72 -8.51
N THR A 170 -47.87 -7.98 -8.14
CA THR A 170 -47.79 -7.29 -6.86
C THR A 170 -48.87 -6.24 -6.69
N LEU A 171 -49.51 -6.29 -5.52
CA LEU A 171 -50.43 -5.26 -5.04
C LEU A 171 -49.63 -4.00 -4.70
N GLN A 172 -49.94 -2.88 -5.35
CA GLN A 172 -49.35 -1.60 -5.00
C GLN A 172 -49.93 -1.09 -3.67
N PRO A 173 -49.18 -0.30 -2.89
CA PRO A 173 -49.69 0.27 -1.64
C PRO A 173 -50.98 1.08 -1.86
N GLY A 174 -52.10 0.58 -1.36
CA GLY A 174 -53.43 1.21 -1.50
C GLY A 174 -54.43 0.43 -2.36
N GLU A 175 -53.99 -0.55 -3.14
CA GLU A 175 -54.88 -1.46 -3.88
C GLU A 175 -55.26 -2.67 -3.01
N LYS A 176 -56.56 -3.03 -2.99
CA LYS A 176 -57.08 -4.15 -2.18
C LYS A 176 -57.17 -5.47 -2.94
N THR A 177 -57.11 -5.42 -4.27
CA THR A 177 -57.32 -6.60 -5.14
C THR A 177 -56.27 -6.61 -6.25
N PRO A 178 -55.61 -7.76 -6.48
CA PRO A 178 -54.57 -7.87 -7.50
C PRO A 178 -55.17 -7.72 -8.91
N PRO A 179 -54.35 -7.43 -9.93
CA PRO A 179 -54.80 -7.33 -11.32
C PRO A 179 -55.57 -8.59 -11.75
N LYS A 180 -56.66 -8.44 -12.52
CA LYS A 180 -57.49 -9.56 -13.00
C LYS A 180 -56.71 -10.67 -13.73
N ARG A 181 -55.58 -10.31 -14.36
CA ARG A 181 -54.66 -11.24 -15.03
C ARG A 181 -54.01 -12.24 -14.06
N CYS A 182 -53.95 -11.91 -12.76
CA CYS A 182 -53.35 -12.72 -11.71
C CYS A 182 -54.40 -13.43 -10.85
N SER A 183 -55.68 -13.03 -10.89
CA SER A 183 -56.77 -13.63 -10.11
C SER A 183 -57.44 -14.80 -10.82
N ASN A 184 -57.53 -14.74 -12.15
CA ASN A 184 -58.05 -15.82 -12.98
C ASN A 184 -56.79 -16.50 -13.53
N GLY A 185 -56.72 -17.84 -13.57
CA GLY A 185 -55.52 -18.62 -13.96
C GLY A 185 -54.92 -18.37 -15.36
N ASN A 186 -55.25 -17.25 -16.00
CA ASN A 186 -54.72 -16.69 -17.25
C ASN A 186 -53.54 -15.73 -16.99
N GLY A 187 -52.65 -16.09 -16.07
CA GLY A 187 -51.39 -15.37 -15.84
C GLY A 187 -50.55 -15.31 -17.12
N PRO A 188 -49.58 -14.37 -17.23
CA PRO A 188 -48.63 -14.41 -18.33
C PRO A 188 -48.01 -15.83 -18.40
N PRO A 189 -47.84 -16.40 -19.61
CA PRO A 189 -47.24 -17.72 -19.73
C PRO A 189 -45.91 -17.70 -19.00
N SER A 190 -45.75 -18.60 -18.02
CA SER A 190 -44.45 -18.83 -17.39
C SER A 190 -43.46 -19.11 -18.51
N ALA A 191 -42.51 -18.20 -18.70
CA ALA A 191 -41.42 -18.42 -19.65
C ALA A 191 -40.82 -19.79 -19.32
N PRO A 192 -40.63 -20.66 -20.33
CA PRO A 192 -40.16 -22.02 -20.08
C PRO A 192 -38.87 -21.94 -19.26
N LEU A 193 -38.88 -22.59 -18.10
CA LEU A 193 -37.67 -22.84 -17.34
C LEU A 193 -36.77 -23.65 -18.26
N VAL A 194 -35.76 -22.99 -18.83
CA VAL A 194 -34.71 -23.63 -19.62
C VAL A 194 -34.07 -24.66 -18.69
N ARG A 195 -34.32 -25.93 -18.99
CA ARG A 195 -33.88 -27.11 -18.24
C ARG A 195 -32.41 -27.41 -18.54
#